data_AF-A0A7C4ZJN3-F1
#
_entry.id   AF-A0A7C4ZJN3-F1
#
_cell.length_a   1.000
_cell.length_b   1.000
_cell.length_c   1.000
_cell.angle_alpha   90.00
_cell.angle_beta   90.00
_cell.angle_gamma   90.00
#
_symmetry.space_group_name_H-M   'P 1'
#
loop_
_entity.id
_entity.type
_entity.pdbx_description
1 polymer ?
#
loop_
_entity_poly.entity_id
_entity_poly.type
_entity_poly.pdbx_seq_one_letter_code
_entity_poly.pdbx_strand_id
1 'polypeptide(L)'
;MSEREQKAMVIAATKKIKQIRGVWLVPSQSVKRAYKVELDAETPHCDCPDHEIRGVRCKHILAVEIVIKREQTITETTEGDVTTTTVTETVTAAKRVTYRQNWTAYNAAQTNEKALFLELLHDLCKQHIPDVEQSGRNSGRKRIPLRDMIFAATFKVFSTVSGRRCISDLTDAQAKGYLERVAELD
;
A
#
# COMPACT_ATOMS: atom_id res chain seq x y z
N MET A 1 -4.09 -2.97 -34.93
CA MET A 1 -3.48 -2.06 -33.94
C MET A 1 -2.05 -2.50 -33.71
N SER A 2 -1.08 -1.59 -33.83
CA SER A 2 0.33 -1.91 -33.62
C SER A 2 0.66 -2.09 -32.14
N GLU A 3 1.73 -2.83 -31.82
CA GLU A 3 2.22 -2.98 -30.43
C GLU A 3 2.53 -1.61 -29.78
N ARG A 4 2.93 -0.62 -30.59
CA ARG A 4 3.22 0.74 -30.15
C ARG A 4 1.95 1.48 -29.69
N GLU A 5 0.86 1.37 -30.45
CA GLU A 5 -0.44 1.93 -30.09
C GLU A 5 -0.99 1.31 -28.81
N GLN A 6 -0.86 -0.02 -28.65
CA GLN A 6 -1.26 -0.71 -27.43
C GLN A 6 -0.51 -0.20 -26.20
N LYS A 7 0.82 -0.07 -26.30
CA LYS A 7 1.63 0.50 -25.21
C LYS A 7 1.28 1.96 -24.93
N ALA A 8 0.97 2.75 -25.97
CA ALA A 8 0.52 4.14 -25.81
C ALA A 8 -0.81 4.23 -25.04
N MET A 9 -1.79 3.38 -25.39
CA MET A 9 -3.07 3.30 -24.68
C MET A 9 -2.90 2.94 -23.20
N VAL A 10 -2.01 1.99 -22.89
CA VAL A 10 -1.69 1.63 -21.49
C VAL A 10 -1.08 2.80 -20.74
N ILE A 11 -0.14 3.53 -21.35
CA ILE A 11 0.47 4.72 -20.73
C ILE A 11 -0.60 5.78 -20.46
N ALA A 12 -1.43 6.11 -21.45
CA ALA A 12 -2.50 7.10 -21.33
C ALA A 12 -3.57 6.72 -20.29
N ALA A 13 -3.82 5.42 -20.07
CA ALA A 13 -4.81 4.96 -19.10
C ALA A 13 -4.26 4.85 -17.66
N THR A 14 -3.00 4.48 -17.50
CA THR A 14 -2.46 4.09 -16.17
C THR A 14 -1.48 5.09 -15.58
N LYS A 15 -0.85 5.93 -16.40
CA LYS A 15 0.17 6.87 -15.95
C LYS A 15 -0.38 8.29 -15.91
N LYS A 16 0.09 9.06 -14.95
CA LYS A 16 -0.23 10.49 -14.85
C LYS A 16 0.64 11.28 -15.81
N ILE A 17 0.12 11.54 -17.01
CA ILE A 17 0.70 12.48 -17.97
C ILE A 17 0.40 13.90 -17.48
N LYS A 18 1.38 14.81 -17.59
CA LYS A 18 1.22 16.21 -17.15
C LYS A 18 1.75 17.15 -18.22
N GLN A 19 1.08 18.28 -18.42
CA GLN A 19 1.63 19.39 -19.20
C GLN A 19 2.24 20.43 -18.26
N ILE A 20 3.46 20.89 -18.55
CA ILE A 20 4.15 21.94 -17.82
C ILE A 20 4.74 22.91 -18.84
N ARG A 21 4.27 24.17 -18.83
CA ARG A 21 4.76 25.25 -19.71
C ARG A 21 4.76 24.85 -21.19
N GLY A 22 3.68 24.22 -21.67
CA GLY A 22 3.53 23.78 -23.06
C GLY A 22 4.21 22.44 -23.41
N VAL A 23 5.06 21.90 -22.54
CA VAL A 23 5.74 20.61 -22.74
C VAL A 23 5.03 19.51 -21.96
N TRP A 24 4.84 18.36 -22.59
CA TRP A 24 4.22 17.19 -21.97
C TRP A 24 5.27 16.29 -21.32
N LEU A 25 5.05 15.91 -20.06
CA LEU A 25 5.85 14.93 -19.34
C LEU A 25 5.10 13.60 -19.30
N VAL A 26 5.65 12.62 -20.02
CA VAL A 26 5.08 11.28 -20.15
C VAL A 26 5.96 10.28 -19.38
N PRO A 27 5.45 9.65 -18.31
CA PRO A 27 6.21 8.63 -17.59
C PRO A 27 6.57 7.43 -18.48
N SER A 28 7.79 6.92 -18.33
CA SER A 28 8.18 5.65 -18.92
C SER A 28 7.36 4.50 -18.36
N GLN A 29 7.14 3.50 -19.20
CA GLN A 29 6.41 2.28 -18.81
C GLN A 29 7.26 1.37 -17.90
N SER A 30 8.57 1.33 -18.11
CA SER A 30 9.47 0.34 -17.48
C SER A 30 10.45 0.94 -16.48
N VAL A 31 10.80 2.22 -16.60
CA VAL A 31 11.80 2.87 -15.74
C VAL A 31 11.20 4.07 -14.99
N LYS A 32 11.80 4.44 -13.86
CA LYS A 32 11.42 5.63 -13.08
C LYS A 32 11.96 6.92 -13.71
N ARG A 33 11.61 7.19 -14.97
CA ARG A 33 11.95 8.40 -15.73
C ARG A 33 10.72 8.87 -16.48
N ALA A 34 10.60 10.18 -16.72
CA ALA A 34 9.62 10.75 -17.65
C ALA A 34 10.34 11.31 -18.88
N TYR A 35 9.65 11.28 -20.01
CA TYR A 35 10.09 11.81 -21.30
C TYR A 35 9.32 13.10 -21.60
N LYS A 36 10.03 14.07 -22.17
CA LYS A 36 9.46 15.31 -22.70
C LYS A 36 8.90 15.04 -24.08
N VAL A 37 7.67 15.49 -24.29
CA VAL A 37 6.96 15.42 -25.57
C VAL A 37 6.51 16.83 -25.93
N GLU A 38 6.94 17.27 -27.10
CA GLU A 38 6.55 18.52 -27.71
C GLU A 38 5.71 18.17 -28.94
N LEU A 39 4.42 18.47 -28.86
CA LEU A 39 3.49 18.21 -29.96
C LEU A 39 3.45 19.46 -30.83
N ASP A 40 4.27 19.46 -31.87
CA ASP A 40 4.06 20.32 -33.03
C ASP A 40 3.15 19.60 -34.05
N ALA A 41 2.35 20.38 -34.78
CA ALA A 41 1.34 19.84 -35.70
C ALA A 41 1.97 19.05 -36.86
N GLU A 42 3.17 19.46 -37.29
CA GLU A 42 3.89 18.81 -38.39
C GLU A 42 5.04 17.95 -37.88
N THR A 43 5.73 18.39 -36.82
CA THR A 43 6.97 17.76 -36.33
C THR A 43 6.94 17.41 -34.85
N PRO A 44 6.10 16.45 -34.41
CA PRO A 44 6.04 16.06 -33.01
C PRO A 44 7.36 15.44 -32.56
N HIS A 45 7.91 15.95 -31.46
CA HIS A 45 9.20 15.56 -30.92
C HIS A 45 9.07 14.90 -29.54
N CYS A 46 9.92 13.90 -29.28
CA CYS A 46 10.04 13.27 -27.97
C CYS A 46 11.49 12.89 -27.65
N ASP A 47 11.96 13.21 -26.44
CA ASP A 47 13.32 12.91 -25.94
C ASP A 47 13.54 11.43 -25.53
N CYS A 48 12.72 10.51 -26.06
CA CYS A 48 12.84 9.09 -25.78
C CYS A 48 13.69 8.38 -26.83
N PRO A 49 14.43 7.31 -26.46
CA PRO A 49 15.31 6.61 -27.39
C PRO A 49 14.61 6.07 -28.65
N ASP A 50 13.35 5.64 -28.56
CA ASP A 50 12.58 5.13 -29.71
C ASP A 50 12.36 6.22 -30.76
N HIS A 51 12.15 7.47 -30.35
CA HIS A 51 11.96 8.60 -31.26
C HIS A 51 13.30 9.15 -31.76
N GLU A 52 14.30 9.33 -30.88
CA GLU A 52 15.62 9.82 -31.25
C GLU A 52 16.30 8.92 -32.31
N ILE A 53 16.14 7.59 -32.19
CA ILE A 53 16.80 6.64 -33.10
C ILE A 53 16.01 6.47 -34.41
N ARG A 54 14.68 6.44 -34.34
CA ARG A 54 13.84 6.05 -35.50
C ARG A 54 13.14 7.22 -36.19
N GLY A 55 13.07 8.39 -35.55
CA GLY A 55 12.33 9.56 -36.06
C GLY A 55 10.82 9.34 -36.21
N VAL A 56 10.25 8.27 -35.65
CA VAL A 56 8.83 7.93 -35.77
C VAL A 56 8.03 8.40 -34.56
N ARG A 57 6.71 8.53 -34.71
CA ARG A 57 5.78 8.76 -33.59
C ARG A 57 5.90 7.61 -32.60
N CYS A 58 6.58 7.87 -31.49
CA CYS A 58 6.80 6.88 -30.43
C CYS A 58 5.54 6.69 -29.58
N LYS A 59 5.54 5.67 -28.71
CA LYS A 59 4.42 5.43 -27.80
C LYS A 59 4.10 6.61 -26.86
N HIS A 60 5.06 7.49 -26.58
CA HIS A 60 4.84 8.65 -25.72
C HIS A 60 4.10 9.76 -26.46
N ILE A 61 4.48 10.06 -27.70
CA ILE A 61 3.76 10.99 -28.60
C ILE A 61 2.31 10.53 -28.76
N LEU A 62 2.12 9.25 -29.10
CA LEU A 62 0.79 8.66 -29.24
C LEU A 62 -0.02 8.70 -27.92
N ALA A 63 0.62 8.52 -26.77
CA ALA A 63 -0.07 8.58 -25.48
C ALA A 63 -0.58 9.98 -25.17
N VAL A 64 0.19 11.03 -25.50
CA VAL A 64 -0.25 12.42 -25.34
C VAL A 64 -1.41 12.72 -26.29
N GLU A 65 -1.32 12.31 -27.55
CA GLU A 65 -2.43 12.48 -28.51
C GLU A 65 -3.72 11.81 -28.05
N ILE A 66 -3.62 10.61 -27.45
CA ILE A 66 -4.77 9.92 -26.87
C ILE A 66 -5.35 10.72 -25.70
N VAL A 67 -4.51 11.31 -24.85
CA VAL A 67 -4.97 12.17 -23.74
C VAL A 67 -5.66 13.41 -24.27
N ILE A 68 -5.06 14.13 -25.23
CA ILE A 68 -5.68 15.32 -25.85
C ILE A 68 -7.02 14.95 -26.51
N LYS A 69 -7.07 13.85 -27.28
CA LYS A 69 -8.33 13.39 -27.90
C LYS A 69 -9.40 12.99 -26.88
N ARG A 70 -9.01 12.47 -25.71
CA ARG A 70 -9.94 12.17 -24.61
C ARG A 70 -10.43 13.45 -23.92
N GLU A 71 -9.58 14.47 -23.84
CA GLU A 71 -9.89 15.76 -23.23
C GLU A 71 -10.77 16.63 -24.15
N GLN A 72 -10.73 16.41 -25.47
CA GLN A 72 -11.61 17.04 -26.45
C GLN A 72 -12.97 16.32 -26.52
N THR A 73 -13.89 16.61 -25.59
CA THR A 73 -15.32 16.30 -25.81
C THR A 73 -15.91 17.41 -26.67
N ILE A 74 -16.22 17.11 -27.93
CA ILE A 74 -16.91 18.03 -28.83
C ILE A 74 -18.41 17.88 -28.58
N THR A 75 -19.03 18.87 -27.94
CA THR A 75 -20.49 19.04 -27.99
C THR A 75 -20.81 20.00 -29.12
N GLU A 76 -21.34 19.47 -30.22
CA GLU A 76 -21.96 20.26 -31.27
C GLU A 76 -23.43 20.47 -30.91
N THR A 77 -23.75 21.63 -30.34
CA THR A 77 -25.14 22.09 -30.25
C THR A 77 -25.46 22.89 -31.51
N THR A 78 -26.35 22.35 -32.33
CA THR A 78 -26.94 23.05 -33.48
C THR A 78 -28.23 23.74 -33.02
N GLU A 79 -28.20 25.05 -32.84
CA GLU A 79 -29.40 25.89 -32.73
C GLU A 79 -29.56 26.69 -34.03
N GLY A 80 -30.29 26.14 -35.01
CA GLY A 80 -30.49 26.78 -36.31
C GLY A 80 -29.24 26.75 -37.22
N ASP A 81 -29.00 27.83 -37.98
CA ASP A 81 -27.93 27.98 -38.99
C ASP A 81 -26.59 28.50 -38.43
N VAL A 82 -26.33 28.28 -37.13
CA VAL A 82 -25.08 28.69 -36.49
C VAL A 82 -24.55 27.56 -35.62
N THR A 83 -23.51 26.88 -36.10
CA THR A 83 -22.72 25.94 -35.31
C THR A 83 -21.75 26.69 -34.39
N THR A 84 -21.96 26.55 -33.07
CA THR A 84 -21.02 27.07 -32.07
C THR A 84 -20.25 25.91 -31.44
N THR A 85 -18.95 25.85 -31.67
CA THR A 85 -18.06 24.81 -31.10
C THR A 85 -17.49 25.31 -29.77
N THR A 86 -17.88 24.69 -28.66
CA THR A 86 -17.31 24.99 -27.33
C THR A 86 -16.40 23.85 -26.88
N VAL A 87 -15.13 24.17 -26.63
CA VAL A 87 -14.13 23.22 -26.13
C VAL A 87 -14.00 23.39 -24.61
N THR A 88 -14.30 22.35 -23.84
CA THR A 88 -14.14 22.35 -22.37
C THR A 88 -13.08 21.34 -21.95
N GLU A 89 -11.97 21.81 -21.37
CA GLU A 89 -10.89 20.96 -20.85
C GLU A 89 -11.26 20.37 -19.48
N THR A 90 -11.44 19.05 -19.37
CA THR A 90 -11.62 18.37 -18.08
C THR A 90 -10.45 17.46 -17.74
N VAL A 91 -9.60 17.91 -16.81
CA VAL A 91 -8.50 17.13 -16.24
C VAL A 91 -9.08 16.06 -15.30
N THR A 92 -9.33 14.84 -15.79
CA THR A 92 -9.72 13.72 -14.93
C THR A 92 -8.50 13.12 -14.22
N ALA A 93 -8.06 13.77 -13.15
CA ALA A 93 -7.21 13.11 -12.16
C ALA A 93 -8.06 12.03 -11.45
N ALA A 94 -7.65 10.76 -11.52
CA ALA A 94 -8.27 9.69 -10.76
C ALA A 94 -8.32 10.08 -9.27
N LYS A 95 -9.51 10.44 -8.78
CA LYS A 95 -9.74 10.88 -7.40
C LYS A 95 -9.46 9.70 -6.48
N ARG A 96 -8.44 9.84 -5.62
CA ARG A 96 -8.14 8.83 -4.59
C ARG A 96 -9.40 8.64 -3.75
N VAL A 97 -9.93 7.42 -3.71
CA VAL A 97 -11.07 7.09 -2.84
C VAL A 97 -10.59 7.22 -1.39
N THR A 98 -11.12 8.22 -0.70
CA THR A 98 -10.88 8.44 0.73
C THR A 98 -12.09 7.95 1.50
N TYR A 99 -11.93 6.84 2.22
CA TYR A 99 -12.97 6.33 3.11
C TYR A 99 -12.99 7.16 4.40
N ARG A 100 -14.19 7.42 4.93
CA ARG A 100 -14.34 8.04 6.25
C ARG A 100 -13.96 7.01 7.31
N GLN A 101 -13.02 7.35 8.20
CA GLN A 101 -12.62 6.47 9.30
C GLN A 101 -13.72 6.42 10.38
N ASN A 102 -14.08 5.21 10.81
CA ASN A 102 -14.91 5.00 11.99
C ASN A 102 -14.04 5.15 13.26
N TRP A 103 -13.98 6.38 13.77
CA TRP A 103 -13.16 6.72 14.94
C TRP A 103 -13.55 5.94 16.20
N THR A 104 -14.84 5.70 16.41
CA THR A 104 -15.31 4.94 17.59
C THR A 104 -14.80 3.51 17.55
N ALA A 105 -14.92 2.83 16.42
CA ALA A 105 -14.42 1.46 16.25
C ALA A 105 -12.88 1.40 16.32
N TYR A 106 -12.20 2.37 15.72
CA TYR A 106 -10.74 2.47 15.79
C TYR A 106 -10.24 2.64 17.22
N ASN A 107 -10.81 3.58 17.98
CA ASN A 107 -10.43 3.82 19.37
C ASN A 107 -10.73 2.60 20.24
N ALA A 108 -11.90 1.99 20.07
CA ALA A 108 -12.25 0.76 20.79
C ALA A 108 -11.26 -0.38 20.50
N ALA A 109 -10.83 -0.55 19.25
CA ALA A 109 -9.80 -1.53 18.91
C ALA A 109 -8.46 -1.19 19.58
N GLN A 110 -7.99 0.05 19.43
CA GLN A 110 -6.70 0.50 19.96
C GLN A 110 -6.59 0.39 21.49
N THR A 111 -7.68 0.66 22.23
CA THR A 111 -7.64 0.59 23.70
C THR A 111 -7.78 -0.82 24.25
N ASN A 112 -8.38 -1.76 23.49
CA ASN A 112 -8.64 -3.13 23.95
C ASN A 112 -7.67 -4.16 23.38
N GLU A 113 -6.89 -3.82 22.35
CA GLU A 113 -6.05 -4.75 21.60
C GLU A 113 -5.18 -5.65 22.50
N LYS A 114 -4.39 -5.05 23.39
CA LYS A 114 -3.49 -5.80 24.29
C LYS A 114 -4.25 -6.68 25.28
N ALA A 115 -5.39 -6.21 25.78
CA ALA A 115 -6.19 -6.97 26.75
C ALA A 115 -6.78 -8.23 26.11
N LEU A 116 -7.44 -8.06 24.96
CA LEU A 116 -8.01 -9.17 24.18
C LEU A 116 -6.93 -10.13 23.69
N PHE A 117 -5.80 -9.61 23.24
CA PHE A 117 -4.67 -10.44 22.80
C PHE A 117 -4.19 -11.38 23.91
N LEU A 118 -4.04 -10.89 25.14
CA LEU A 118 -3.56 -11.70 26.26
C LEU A 118 -4.56 -12.80 26.63
N GLU A 119 -5.85 -12.46 26.68
CA GLU A 119 -6.92 -13.42 26.97
C GLU A 119 -6.98 -14.54 25.92
N LEU A 120 -7.03 -14.17 24.63
CA LEU A 120 -7.07 -15.12 23.53
C LEU A 120 -5.81 -15.99 23.48
N LEU A 121 -4.63 -15.40 23.67
CA LEU A 121 -3.38 -16.15 23.68
C LEU A 121 -3.32 -17.16 24.83
N HIS A 122 -3.75 -16.76 26.03
CA HIS A 122 -3.80 -17.65 27.18
C HIS A 122 -4.72 -18.85 26.90
N ASP A 123 -5.93 -18.59 26.40
CA ASP A 123 -6.90 -19.65 26.12
C ASP A 123 -6.41 -20.61 25.05
N LEU A 124 -5.80 -20.09 23.98
CA LEU A 124 -5.18 -20.92 22.93
C LEU A 124 -4.03 -21.77 23.48
N CYS A 125 -3.14 -21.17 24.28
CA CYS A 125 -2.04 -21.90 24.91
C CYS A 125 -2.57 -22.99 25.86
N LYS A 126 -3.57 -22.68 26.67
CA LYS A 126 -4.17 -23.62 27.63
C LYS A 126 -4.91 -24.77 26.95
N GLN A 127 -5.59 -24.52 25.84
CA GLN A 127 -6.38 -25.53 25.12
C GLN A 127 -5.51 -26.48 24.29
N HIS A 128 -4.45 -25.98 23.67
CA HIS A 128 -3.72 -26.72 22.64
C HIS A 128 -2.31 -27.16 23.05
N ILE A 129 -1.74 -26.61 24.12
CA ILE A 129 -0.39 -27.00 24.55
C ILE A 129 -0.52 -27.99 25.70
N PRO A 130 -0.02 -29.24 25.53
CA PRO A 130 -0.12 -30.24 26.57
C PRO A 130 0.73 -29.86 27.78
N ASP A 131 0.18 -30.06 28.98
CA ASP A 131 0.93 -30.01 30.22
C ASP A 131 1.76 -31.29 30.34
N VAL A 132 3.07 -31.16 30.13
CA VAL A 132 4.01 -32.26 30.31
C VAL A 132 4.41 -32.31 31.79
N GLU A 133 4.04 -33.39 32.47
CA GLU A 133 4.46 -33.62 33.85
C GLU A 133 5.99 -33.57 33.97
N GLN A 134 6.47 -32.75 34.91
CA GLN A 134 7.90 -32.58 35.15
C GLN A 134 8.42 -33.67 36.10
N SER A 135 8.32 -34.94 35.70
CA SER A 135 8.81 -36.05 36.51
C SER A 135 10.34 -36.17 36.44
N GLY A 136 11.03 -36.28 37.58
CA GLY A 136 12.40 -36.80 37.65
C GLY A 136 13.54 -35.82 37.97
N ARG A 137 13.28 -34.57 38.38
CA ARG A 137 14.33 -33.69 38.94
C ARG A 137 13.99 -33.25 40.35
N ASN A 138 14.67 -33.87 41.32
CA ASN A 138 14.55 -33.53 42.74
C ASN A 138 15.54 -32.42 43.17
N SER A 139 16.41 -31.96 42.25
CA SER A 139 17.36 -30.87 42.51
C SER A 139 17.45 -29.88 41.34
N GLY A 140 17.65 -28.60 41.69
CA GLY A 140 17.81 -27.48 40.75
C GLY A 140 16.52 -26.71 40.43
N ARG A 141 16.66 -25.66 39.61
CA ARG A 141 15.54 -24.81 39.17
C ARG A 141 14.55 -25.62 38.34
N LYS A 142 13.28 -25.66 38.77
CA LYS A 142 12.19 -26.32 38.04
C LYS A 142 12.01 -25.66 36.67
N ARG A 143 11.68 -26.45 35.66
CA ARG A 143 11.46 -25.94 34.29
C ARG A 143 10.20 -25.07 34.25
N ILE A 144 10.19 -24.11 33.34
CA ILE A 144 8.99 -23.33 33.03
C ILE A 144 8.08 -24.21 32.17
N PRO A 145 6.75 -24.25 32.42
CA PRO A 145 5.81 -24.97 31.58
C PRO A 145 5.92 -24.55 30.11
N LEU A 146 5.72 -25.50 29.18
CA LEU A 146 5.83 -25.21 27.75
C LEU A 146 4.83 -24.14 27.30
N ARG A 147 3.61 -24.16 27.85
CA ARG A 147 2.58 -23.17 27.57
C ARG A 147 3.02 -21.76 27.98
N ASP A 148 3.64 -21.62 29.14
CA ASP A 148 4.10 -20.34 29.68
C ASP A 148 5.26 -19.78 28.85
N MET A 149 6.17 -20.64 28.38
CA MET A 149 7.26 -20.24 27.48
C MET A 149 6.74 -19.74 26.14
N ILE A 150 5.76 -20.44 25.54
CA ILE A 150 5.17 -20.05 24.25
C ILE A 150 4.39 -18.75 24.41
N PHE A 151 3.60 -18.61 25.47
CA PHE A 151 2.89 -17.39 25.80
C PHE A 151 3.88 -16.22 25.93
N ALA A 152 4.93 -16.37 26.73
CA ALA A 152 5.91 -15.32 26.98
C ALA A 152 6.67 -14.91 25.71
N ALA A 153 7.10 -15.87 24.90
CA ALA A 153 7.79 -15.60 23.63
C ALA A 153 6.88 -14.85 22.65
N THR A 154 5.61 -15.27 22.54
CA THR A 154 4.63 -14.66 21.63
C THR A 154 4.27 -13.26 22.08
N PHE A 155 4.01 -13.07 23.39
CA PHE A 155 3.69 -11.77 23.94
C PHE A 155 4.88 -10.79 23.83
N LYS A 156 6.12 -11.27 24.03
CA LYS A 156 7.32 -10.48 23.77
C LYS A 156 7.35 -9.98 22.32
N VAL A 157 7.10 -10.84 21.33
CA VAL A 157 7.10 -10.42 19.91
C VAL A 157 5.99 -9.41 19.64
N PHE A 158 4.77 -9.68 20.14
CA PHE A 158 3.62 -8.79 19.99
C PHE A 158 3.87 -7.41 20.60
N SER A 159 4.48 -7.34 21.78
CA SER A 159 4.76 -6.08 22.48
C SER A 159 5.74 -5.15 21.75
N THR A 160 6.54 -5.68 20.81
CA THR A 160 7.63 -4.97 20.10
C THR A 160 8.73 -4.38 20.99
N VAL A 161 8.72 -4.65 22.30
CA VAL A 161 9.76 -4.16 23.23
C VAL A 161 10.90 -5.17 23.39
N SER A 162 12.00 -4.69 24.00
CA SER A 162 13.13 -5.57 24.34
C SER A 162 12.73 -6.57 25.42
N GLY A 163 13.40 -7.73 25.46
CA GLY A 163 13.10 -8.78 26.44
C GLY A 163 13.10 -8.27 27.88
N ARG A 164 14.07 -7.43 28.26
CA ARG A 164 14.14 -6.81 29.60
C ARG A 164 12.91 -5.95 29.92
N ARG A 165 12.41 -5.19 28.94
CA ARG A 165 11.21 -4.34 29.12
C ARG A 165 9.93 -5.17 29.14
N CYS A 166 9.92 -6.30 28.46
CA CYS A 166 8.80 -7.23 28.48
C CYS A 166 8.62 -7.94 29.84
N ILE A 167 9.60 -7.88 30.74
CA ILE A 167 9.49 -8.57 32.03
C ILE A 167 8.40 -7.98 32.91
N SER A 168 8.28 -6.66 32.99
CA SER A 168 7.18 -6.03 33.75
C SER A 168 5.82 -6.45 33.19
N ASP A 169 5.71 -6.51 31.86
CA ASP A 169 4.50 -6.97 31.18
C ASP A 169 4.18 -8.44 31.51
N LEU A 170 5.20 -9.31 31.59
CA LEU A 170 5.04 -10.72 31.95
C LEU A 170 4.68 -10.89 33.43
N THR A 171 5.24 -10.09 34.33
CA THR A 171 4.87 -10.06 35.74
C THR A 171 3.41 -9.62 35.91
N ASP A 172 2.97 -8.61 35.17
CA ASP A 172 1.55 -8.18 35.16
C ASP A 172 0.64 -9.29 34.61
N ALA A 173 1.07 -9.99 33.56
CA ALA A 173 0.31 -11.12 33.01
C ALA A 173 0.22 -12.29 34.01
N GLN A 174 1.29 -12.57 34.75
CA GLN A 174 1.30 -13.57 35.83
C GLN A 174 0.37 -13.17 36.96
N ALA A 175 0.40 -11.90 37.40
CA ALA A 175 -0.51 -11.39 38.43
C ALA A 175 -1.98 -11.49 38.04
N LYS A 176 -2.28 -11.40 36.73
CA LYS A 176 -3.62 -11.61 36.16
C LYS A 176 -3.99 -13.09 35.96
N GLY A 177 -3.07 -14.03 36.24
CA GLY A 177 -3.31 -15.46 36.14
C GLY A 177 -3.11 -16.06 34.74
N TYR A 178 -2.52 -15.33 33.79
CA TYR A 178 -2.25 -15.85 32.44
C TYR A 178 -1.01 -16.76 32.37
N LEU A 179 -0.16 -16.71 33.40
CA LEU A 179 1.09 -17.48 33.49
C LEU A 179 1.17 -18.12 34.88
N GLU A 180 1.67 -19.35 34.95
CA GLU A 180 2.01 -19.99 36.24
C GLU A 180 3.39 -19.54 36.71
N ARG A 181 4.36 -19.46 35.79
CA ARG A 181 5.74 -19.07 36.10
C ARG A 181 6.34 -18.18 35.01
N VAL A 182 6.97 -17.08 35.45
CA VAL A 182 7.80 -16.20 34.61
C VAL A 182 9.28 -16.55 34.78
N ALA A 183 10.07 -16.36 33.73
CA ALA A 183 11.53 -16.45 33.83
C ALA A 183 12.06 -15.24 34.62
N GLU A 184 12.59 -15.47 35.82
CA GLU A 184 13.33 -14.45 36.55
C GLU A 184 14.67 -14.22 35.84
N LEU A 185 15.02 -12.96 35.61
CA LEU A 185 16.39 -12.60 35.29
C LEU A 185 17.13 -12.46 36.61
N ASP A 186 18.03 -13.40 36.89
CA ASP A 186 19.05 -13.28 37.93
C ASP A 186 20.10 -12.21 37.54
#